data_AF-A0AAP0N727-F1
#
_entry.id   AF-A0AAP0N727-F1
#
_cell.length_a   1.000
_cell.length_b   1.000
_cell.length_c   1.000
_cell.angle_alpha   90.00
_cell.angle_beta   90.00
_cell.angle_gamma   90.00
#
_symmetry.space_group_name_H-M   'P 1'
#
loop_
_entity.id
_entity.type
_entity.pdbx_description
1 polymer ?
#
loop_
_entity_poly.entity_id
_entity_poly.type
_entity_poly.pdbx_seq_one_letter_code
_entity_poly.pdbx_strand_id
1 'polypeptide(L)'
;MSHSGEVSRRGITPATPEKAKKLDWGKGLAQKREAEARQQELELEKDKPFARTRDDPELNKMLKQRARWGDPMAILAEQDEMKELGFIIPQEISSHSWLRRGIVAPQNCYGIRPGRHWDGVDRSRSLFTSTSSVFH
;
A
#
# COMPACT_ATOMS: atom_id res chain seq x y z
N MET A 1 34.80 50.59 13.64
CA MET A 1 33.36 50.27 13.46
C MET A 1 33.26 48.76 13.26
N SER A 2 32.99 48.00 14.32
CA SER A 2 32.98 46.54 14.30
C SER A 2 31.54 46.08 14.53
N HIS A 3 30.81 45.77 13.47
CA HIS A 3 29.45 45.23 13.57
C HIS A 3 29.52 43.71 13.68
N SER A 4 29.39 43.21 14.90
CA SER A 4 29.19 41.79 15.20
C SER A 4 27.80 41.35 14.74
N GLY A 5 27.74 40.54 13.67
CA GLY A 5 26.50 39.95 13.16
C GLY A 5 26.02 38.81 14.06
N GLU A 6 24.92 39.04 14.76
CA GLU A 6 24.21 38.05 15.56
C GLU A 6 23.33 37.17 14.64
N VAL A 7 23.74 35.91 14.44
CA VAL A 7 22.99 34.94 13.63
C VAL A 7 21.77 34.46 14.43
N SER A 8 20.62 35.05 14.13
CA SER A 8 19.31 34.69 14.70
C SER A 8 18.95 33.24 14.35
N ARG A 9 19.13 32.33 15.31
CA ARG A 9 18.59 30.97 15.25
C ARG A 9 17.07 31.06 15.38
N ARG A 10 16.35 30.96 14.26
CA ARG A 10 14.88 30.91 14.25
C ARG A 10 14.40 29.74 15.11
N GLY A 11 13.75 30.06 16.22
CA GLY A 11 13.22 29.10 17.19
C GLY A 11 12.14 28.21 16.58
N ILE A 12 12.25 26.91 16.85
CA ILE A 12 11.23 25.91 16.57
C ILE A 12 10.14 26.14 17.62
N THR A 13 9.04 26.80 17.26
CA THR A 13 7.88 26.93 18.16
C THR A 13 7.14 25.59 18.22
N PRO A 14 6.82 25.05 19.42
CA PRO A 14 6.10 23.80 19.53
C PRO A 14 4.69 23.95 18.94
N ALA A 15 4.29 23.01 18.08
CA ALA A 15 2.99 23.01 17.44
C ALA A 15 1.87 22.93 18.52
N THR A 16 0.91 23.84 18.46
CA THR A 16 -0.23 23.86 19.37
C THR A 16 -1.13 22.62 19.17
N PRO A 17 -1.78 22.11 20.25
CA PRO A 17 -2.51 20.84 20.21
C PRO A 17 -3.68 20.81 19.21
N GLU A 18 -4.28 21.96 18.89
CA GLU A 18 -5.33 22.07 17.88
C GLU A 18 -4.82 21.84 16.45
N LYS A 19 -3.62 22.34 16.14
CA LYS A 19 -2.97 22.13 14.83
C LYS A 19 -2.60 20.66 14.63
N ALA A 20 -2.20 19.99 15.71
CA ALA A 20 -1.89 18.56 15.69
C ALA A 20 -3.14 17.69 15.40
N LYS A 21 -4.28 17.97 16.06
CA LYS A 21 -5.56 17.27 15.79
C LYS A 21 -6.04 17.47 14.36
N LYS A 22 -5.93 18.69 13.82
CA LYS A 22 -6.30 18.99 12.42
C LYS A 22 -5.44 18.23 11.41
N LEU A 23 -4.14 18.06 11.71
CA LEU A 23 -3.24 17.26 10.87
C LEU A 23 -3.63 15.78 10.87
N ASP A 24 -4.05 15.21 12.00
CA ASP A 24 -4.40 13.80 12.08
C ASP A 24 -5.64 13.45 11.25
N TRP A 25 -6.60 14.38 11.17
CA TRP A 25 -7.80 14.22 10.32
C TRP A 25 -7.54 14.49 8.84
N GLY A 26 -6.52 15.31 8.52
CA GLY A 26 -6.11 15.59 7.15
C GLY A 26 -5.24 14.50 6.50
N LYS A 27 -4.70 13.56 7.29
CA LYS A 27 -3.88 12.45 6.79
C LYS A 27 -4.73 11.34 6.22
N GLY A 28 -4.35 10.84 5.04
CA GLY A 28 -5.05 9.72 4.40
C GLY A 28 -4.85 8.39 5.14
N LEU A 29 -5.84 7.49 5.05
CA LEU A 29 -5.78 6.15 5.67
C LEU A 29 -4.54 5.35 5.24
N ALA A 30 -4.17 5.44 3.96
CA ALA A 30 -2.98 4.78 3.42
C ALA A 30 -1.69 5.32 4.07
N GLN A 31 -1.59 6.63 4.29
CA GLN A 31 -0.41 7.25 4.91
C GLN A 31 -0.25 6.82 6.38
N LYS A 32 -1.37 6.65 7.10
CA LYS A 32 -1.34 6.13 8.47
C LYS A 32 -0.87 4.68 8.51
N ARG A 33 -1.41 3.82 7.64
CA ARG A 33 -1.00 2.41 7.51
C ARG A 33 0.46 2.27 7.12
N GLU A 34 0.94 3.10 6.20
CA GLU A 34 2.35 3.09 5.79
C GLU A 34 3.28 3.53 6.93
N ALA A 35 2.88 4.54 7.71
CA ALA A 35 3.63 4.98 8.87
C ALA A 35 3.73 3.88 9.95
N GLU A 36 2.62 3.18 10.21
CA GLU A 36 2.59 2.05 11.13
C GLU A 36 3.42 0.87 10.62
N ALA A 37 3.26 0.49 9.34
CA ALA A 37 4.06 -0.57 8.72
C ALA A 37 5.56 -0.26 8.77
N ARG A 38 5.94 1.00 8.52
CA ARG A 38 7.34 1.44 8.62
C ARG A 38 7.88 1.37 10.04
N GLN A 39 7.06 1.66 11.06
CA GLN A 39 7.46 1.51 12.46
C GLN A 39 7.70 0.03 12.80
N GLN A 40 6.78 -0.84 12.40
CA GLN A 40 6.93 -2.29 12.59
C GLN A 40 8.16 -2.83 11.85
N GLU A 41 8.41 -2.39 10.61
CA GLU A 41 9.60 -2.78 9.85
C GLU A 41 10.89 -2.33 10.55
N LEU A 42 10.95 -1.10 11.07
CA LEU A 42 12.10 -0.61 11.83
C LEU A 42 12.33 -1.41 13.12
N GLU A 43 11.27 -1.80 13.82
CA GLU A 43 11.38 -2.66 15.01
C GLU A 43 11.96 -4.03 14.65
N LEU A 44 11.48 -4.63 13.56
CA LEU A 44 12.01 -5.89 13.05
C LEU A 44 13.45 -5.76 12.56
N GLU A 45 13.80 -4.69 11.87
CA GLU A 45 15.15 -4.41 11.33
C GLU A 45 16.19 -4.30 12.46
N LYS A 46 15.79 -3.77 13.63
CA LYS A 46 16.68 -3.64 14.81
C LYS A 46 17.14 -4.99 15.33
N ASP A 47 16.29 -6.00 15.25
CA ASP A 47 16.59 -7.36 15.72
C ASP A 47 17.25 -8.22 14.61
N LYS A 48 17.18 -7.77 13.35
CA LYS A 48 17.76 -8.51 12.22
C LYS A 48 19.29 -8.41 12.19
N PRO A 49 19.99 -9.52 11.87
CA PRO A 49 21.43 -9.48 11.69
C PRO A 49 21.80 -8.65 10.46
N PHE A 50 22.94 -7.95 10.53
CA PHE A 50 23.43 -7.07 9.45
C PHE A 50 23.58 -7.79 8.10
N ALA A 51 23.99 -9.05 8.11
CA ALA A 51 24.14 -9.87 6.91
C ALA A 51 23.17 -11.06 6.94
N ARG A 52 22.52 -11.33 5.80
CA ARG A 52 21.70 -12.53 5.61
C ARG A 52 22.58 -13.74 5.31
N THR A 53 22.37 -14.83 6.03
CA THR A 53 23.05 -16.12 5.82
C THR A 53 22.18 -17.03 4.96
N ARG A 54 22.80 -18.04 4.32
CA ARG A 54 22.08 -19.08 3.55
C ARG A 54 20.97 -19.77 4.36
N ASP A 55 21.19 -19.97 5.65
CA ASP A 55 20.28 -20.70 6.53
C ASP A 55 19.24 -19.79 7.23
N ASP A 56 19.02 -18.58 6.71
CA ASP A 56 18.02 -17.64 7.23
C ASP A 56 16.60 -18.22 7.10
N PRO A 57 15.87 -18.43 8.21
CA PRO A 57 14.54 -19.01 8.19
C PRO A 57 13.49 -18.12 7.52
N GLU A 58 13.61 -16.78 7.63
CA GLU A 58 12.69 -15.81 7.01
C GLU A 58 12.80 -15.88 5.48
N LEU A 59 14.04 -15.85 4.97
CA LEU A 59 14.34 -15.98 3.54
C LEU A 59 13.84 -17.31 2.98
N ASN A 60 14.10 -18.41 3.69
CA ASN A 60 13.65 -19.74 3.27
C ASN A 60 12.12 -19.85 3.22
N LYS A 61 11.41 -19.22 4.16
CA LYS A 61 9.94 -19.17 4.14
C LYS A 61 9.42 -18.38 2.94
N MET A 62 9.99 -17.20 2.67
CA MET A 62 9.62 -16.37 1.52
C MET A 62 9.84 -17.11 0.19
N LEU A 63 10.97 -17.81 0.05
CA LEU A 63 11.28 -18.58 -1.17
C LEU A 63 10.33 -19.76 -1.39
N LYS A 64 9.90 -20.43 -0.31
CA LYS A 64 8.91 -21.51 -0.38
C LYS A 64 7.52 -21.02 -0.79
N GLN A 65 7.14 -19.81 -0.37
CA GLN A 65 5.83 -19.22 -0.69
C GLN A 65 5.74 -18.68 -2.12
N ARG A 66 6.87 -18.51 -2.82
CA ARG A 66 6.87 -17.93 -4.16
C ARG A 66 6.24 -18.91 -5.15
N ALA A 67 5.09 -18.52 -5.72
CA ALA A 67 4.48 -19.23 -6.83
C ALA A 67 5.46 -19.34 -8.01
N ARG A 68 5.67 -20.56 -8.50
CA ARG A 68 6.55 -20.86 -9.63
C ARG A 68 5.72 -21.28 -10.82
N TRP A 69 5.96 -20.65 -11.97
CA TRP A 69 5.28 -21.02 -13.19
C TRP A 69 5.64 -22.43 -13.63
N GLY A 70 4.63 -23.22 -14.02
CA GLY A 70 4.80 -24.59 -14.49
C GLY A 70 4.99 -25.65 -13.40
N ASP A 71 4.78 -25.30 -12.12
CA ASP A 71 4.78 -26.30 -11.05
C ASP A 71 3.43 -27.05 -11.02
N PRO A 72 3.39 -28.38 -11.26
CA PRO A 72 2.15 -29.15 -11.20
C PRO A 72 1.52 -29.17 -9.80
N MET A 73 2.30 -28.97 -8.74
CA MET A 73 1.80 -28.93 -7.36
C MET A 73 1.18 -27.58 -6.98
N ALA A 74 1.39 -26.51 -7.77
CA ALA A 74 0.83 -25.19 -7.47
C ALA A 74 -0.71 -25.22 -7.39
N ILE A 75 -1.37 -26.04 -8.23
CA ILE A 75 -2.83 -26.20 -8.24
C ILE A 75 -3.35 -26.72 -6.89
N LEU A 76 -2.62 -27.66 -6.27
CA LEU A 76 -3.01 -28.23 -4.98
C LEU A 76 -2.76 -27.23 -3.84
N ALA A 77 -1.63 -26.53 -3.88
CA ALA A 77 -1.30 -25.49 -2.90
C ALA A 77 -2.37 -24.36 -2.89
N GLU A 78 -2.81 -23.89 -4.07
CA GLU A 78 -3.86 -22.87 -4.18
C GLU A 78 -5.19 -23.34 -3.55
N GLN A 79 -5.56 -24.61 -3.74
CA GLN A 79 -6.78 -25.17 -3.16
C GLN A 79 -6.71 -25.25 -1.64
N ASP A 80 -5.54 -25.54 -1.07
CA ASP A 80 -5.36 -25.61 0.37
C ASP A 80 -5.32 -24.21 1.01
N GLU A 81 -4.66 -23.24 0.36
CA GLU A 81 -4.69 -21.83 0.78
C GLU A 81 -6.12 -21.26 0.78
N MET A 82 -6.91 -21.56 -0.25
CA MET A 82 -8.31 -21.12 -0.33
C MET A 82 -9.18 -21.68 0.80
N LYS A 83 -8.89 -22.90 1.29
CA LYS A 83 -9.58 -23.52 2.43
C LYS A 83 -9.12 -22.90 3.75
N GLU A 84 -7.81 -22.69 3.93
CA GLU A 84 -7.22 -22.11 5.14
C GLU A 84 -7.65 -20.65 5.37
N LEU A 85 -7.74 -19.86 4.30
CA LEU A 85 -8.15 -18.46 4.39
C LEU A 85 -9.63 -18.26 4.74
N GLY A 86 -10.42 -19.33 4.86
CA GLY A 86 -11.79 -19.29 5.33
C GLY A 86 -12.63 -18.24 4.58
N PHE A 87 -12.39 -18.09 3.27
CA PHE A 87 -12.90 -16.98 2.46
C PHE A 87 -14.42 -17.09 2.29
N ILE A 88 -15.14 -16.70 3.33
CA ILE A 88 -16.53 -16.32 3.30
C ILE A 88 -16.47 -14.79 3.42
N ILE A 89 -16.76 -14.09 2.33
CA ILE A 89 -17.18 -12.68 2.42
C ILE A 89 -18.71 -12.71 2.37
N PRO A 90 -19.44 -12.75 3.51
CA PRO A 90 -20.85 -12.44 3.52
C PRO A 90 -20.98 -10.93 3.71
N GLN A 91 -20.57 -10.16 2.71
CA GLN A 91 -21.09 -8.82 2.50
C GLN A 91 -21.59 -8.82 1.07
N GLU A 92 -22.90 -8.62 0.92
CA GLU A 92 -23.58 -8.68 -0.37
C GLU A 92 -22.99 -7.61 -1.29
N ILE A 93 -22.07 -8.03 -2.16
CA ILE A 93 -21.57 -7.20 -3.24
C ILE A 93 -22.80 -6.80 -4.04
N SER A 94 -23.04 -5.50 -4.27
CA SER A 94 -24.24 -5.09 -4.99
C SER A 94 -24.25 -5.65 -6.42
N SER A 95 -25.45 -5.93 -6.96
CA SER A 95 -25.65 -6.47 -8.31
C SER A 95 -24.99 -5.62 -9.41
N HIS A 96 -24.88 -4.30 -9.19
CA HIS A 96 -24.28 -3.37 -10.14
C HIS A 96 -22.77 -3.17 -9.97
N SER A 97 -22.14 -3.84 -9.01
CA SER A 97 -20.70 -3.75 -8.79
C SER A 97 -19.90 -4.24 -9.99
N TRP A 98 -18.83 -3.53 -10.32
CA TRP A 98 -17.84 -3.95 -11.32
C TRP A 98 -17.27 -5.35 -11.05
N LEU A 99 -17.19 -5.77 -9.78
CA LEU A 99 -16.73 -7.11 -9.39
C LEU A 99 -17.69 -8.21 -9.84
N ARG A 100 -19.01 -7.97 -9.75
CA ARG A 100 -20.02 -8.93 -10.22
C ARG A 100 -20.16 -8.91 -11.74
N ARG A 101 -20.01 -7.73 -12.35
CA ARG A 101 -20.14 -7.53 -13.80
C ARG A 101 -18.88 -7.94 -14.58
N GLY A 102 -17.74 -8.15 -13.90
CA GLY A 102 -16.47 -8.47 -14.54
C GLY A 102 -15.91 -7.35 -15.42
N ILE A 103 -16.26 -6.08 -15.12
CA ILE A 103 -15.81 -4.93 -15.91
C ILE A 103 -14.35 -4.62 -15.54
N VAL A 104 -13.48 -4.52 -16.54
CA VAL A 104 -12.08 -4.13 -16.32
C VAL A 104 -12.02 -2.67 -15.90
N ALA A 105 -11.36 -2.40 -14.76
CA ALA A 105 -11.16 -1.03 -14.30
C ALA A 105 -10.22 -0.27 -15.25
N PRO A 106 -10.48 1.01 -15.57
CA PRO A 106 -9.57 1.82 -16.35
C PRO A 106 -8.22 1.94 -15.65
N GLN A 107 -7.16 1.97 -16.44
CA GLN A 107 -5.79 2.06 -15.93
C GLN A 107 -5.58 3.42 -15.25
N ASN A 108 -5.06 3.39 -14.02
CA ASN A 108 -4.63 4.59 -13.32
C ASN A 108 -3.14 4.50 -12.98
N CYS A 109 -2.47 5.64 -12.89
CA CYS A 109 -1.02 5.71 -12.66
C CYS A 109 -0.58 5.14 -11.31
N TYR A 110 -1.50 5.01 -10.36
CA TYR A 110 -1.21 4.55 -9.00
C TYR A 110 -1.55 3.07 -8.76
N GLY A 111 -2.03 2.34 -9.77
CA GLY A 111 -2.48 0.95 -9.63
C GLY A 111 -3.61 0.72 -8.62
N ILE A 112 -4.30 1.77 -8.16
CA ILE A 112 -5.32 1.68 -7.11
C ILE A 112 -6.59 1.09 -7.72
N ARG A 113 -7.03 -0.08 -7.23
CA ARG A 113 -8.27 -0.70 -7.72
C ARG A 113 -9.51 0.07 -7.20
N PRO A 114 -10.57 0.21 -8.01
CA PRO A 114 -11.79 0.85 -7.57
C PRO A 114 -12.46 0.07 -6.44
N GLY A 115 -13.21 0.79 -5.60
CA GLY A 115 -13.93 0.19 -4.48
C GLY A 115 -15.02 -0.79 -4.93
N ARG A 116 -15.48 -1.66 -4.03
CA ARG A 116 -16.50 -2.69 -4.33
C ARG A 116 -17.84 -2.14 -4.84
N HIS A 117 -18.17 -0.88 -4.52
CA HIS A 117 -19.42 -0.23 -4.91
C HIS A 117 -19.32 0.57 -6.22
N TRP A 118 -18.17 0.55 -6.90
CA TRP A 118 -18.06 1.22 -8.20
C TRP A 118 -18.90 0.48 -9.24
N ASP A 119 -19.66 1.25 -10.04
CA ASP A 119 -20.65 0.75 -11.00
C ASP A 119 -20.06 0.36 -12.37
N GLY A 120 -18.76 0.57 -12.54
CA GLY A 120 -18.02 0.26 -13.76
C GLY A 120 -18.09 1.34 -14.84
N VAL A 121 -18.79 2.46 -14.60
CA VAL A 121 -18.91 3.55 -15.57
C VAL A 121 -17.76 4.53 -15.37
N ASP A 122 -16.97 4.73 -16.42
CA ASP A 122 -15.93 5.75 -16.44
C ASP A 122 -16.55 7.15 -16.47
N ARG A 123 -16.21 7.96 -15.46
CA ARG A 123 -16.63 9.37 -15.32
C ARG A 123 -15.41 10.30 -15.35
N SER A 124 -14.27 9.81 -15.82
CA SER A 124 -13.04 10.58 -15.89
C SER A 124 -13.15 11.71 -16.91
N ARG A 125 -12.46 12.83 -16.62
CA ARG A 125 -12.09 13.80 -17.65
C ARG A 125 -10.85 13.25 -18.34
N SER A 126 -10.72 13.43 -19.65
CA SER A 126 -9.67 12.86 -20.54
C SER A 126 -8.20 13.08 -20.11
N LEU A 127 -7.94 13.81 -19.02
CA LEU A 127 -6.62 13.98 -18.41
C LEU A 127 -5.96 12.67 -18.01
N PHE A 128 -6.72 11.65 -17.62
CA PHE A 128 -6.16 10.37 -17.17
C PHE A 128 -5.88 9.37 -18.31
N THR A 129 -6.55 9.52 -19.46
CA THR A 129 -6.36 8.65 -20.63
C THR A 129 -5.26 9.17 -21.57
N SER A 130 -5.02 10.48 -21.59
CA SER A 130 -4.03 11.12 -22.48
C SER A 130 -2.56 10.88 -22.06
N THR A 131 -2.28 10.76 -20.76
CA THR A 131 -0.90 10.67 -20.24
C THR A 131 -0.20 9.33 -20.52
N SER A 132 -0.95 8.25 -20.79
CA SER A 132 -0.34 6.98 -21.21
C SER A 132 0.18 7.00 -22.65
N SER A 133 -0.27 7.95 -23.48
CA SER A 133 0.15 8.07 -24.88
C SER A 133 1.51 8.77 -25.05
N VAL A 134 2.10 9.32 -23.99
CA VAL A 134 3.35 10.09 -24.03
C VAL A 134 4.59 9.23 -23.72
N PHE A 135 4.38 7.99 -23.27
CA PHE A 135 5.44 7.00 -23.04
C PHE A 135 5.32 5.85 -24.06
N HIS A 136 5.60 6.11 -25.33
CA HIS A 136 5.90 5.11 -26.37
C HIS A 136 6.97 5.67 -27.29
#